data_AF-A0AAW2QSY8-F1
#
_entry.id   AF-A0AAW2QSY8-F1
#
_cell.length_a   1.000
_cell.length_b   1.000
_cell.length_c   1.000
_cell.angle_alpha   90.00
_cell.angle_beta   90.00
_cell.angle_gamma   90.00
#
_symmetry.space_group_name_H-M   'P 1'
#
loop_
_entity.id
_entity.type
_entity.pdbx_description
1 polymer ?
#
loop_
_entity_poly.entity_id
_entity_poly.type
_entity_poly.pdbx_seq_one_letter_code
_entity_poly.pdbx_strand_id
1 'polypeptide(L)' 'VHNAFSDRSSALLTVQTLISELSSLHSRAEKLETASSKIFGGDKTRIRKLEDLKDAIRVTEDAKSCAIREYERIK' A
#
# COMPACT_ATOMS: atom_id res chain seq x y z
N VAL A 1 27.76 2.99 16.93
CA VAL A 1 26.58 3.88 17.13
C VAL A 1 26.05 4.50 15.84
N HIS A 2 26.88 4.94 14.87
CA HIS A 2 26.38 5.53 13.62
C HIS A 2 25.52 4.57 12.77
N ASN A 3 25.93 3.31 12.63
CA ASN A 3 25.21 2.33 11.80
C ASN A 3 23.77 2.08 12.29
N ALA A 4 23.57 1.87 13.60
CA ALA A 4 22.24 1.64 14.17
C ALA A 4 21.27 2.82 13.94
N PHE A 5 21.78 4.06 13.95
CA PHE A 5 20.96 5.24 13.65
C PHE A 5 20.60 5.31 12.16
N SER A 6 21.56 5.06 11.27
CA SER A 6 21.32 5.00 9.83
C SER A 6 20.33 3.89 9.46
N ASP A 7 20.49 2.69 10.02
CA ASP A 7 19.58 1.56 9.79
C ASP A 7 18.17 1.88 10.27
N ARG A 8 18.04 2.51 11.45
CA ARG A 8 16.75 2.96 11.99
C ARG A 8 16.08 4.00 11.09
N SER A 9 16.85 4.99 10.61
CA SER A 9 16.34 6.04 9.73
C SER A 9 15.88 5.45 8.38
N SER A 10 16.65 4.52 7.82
CA SER A 10 16.31 3.83 6.57
C SER A 10 15.04 2.99 6.72
N ALA A 11 14.93 2.20 7.80
CA ALA A 11 13.74 1.39 8.07
C ALA A 11 12.49 2.27 8.27
N LEU A 12 12.62 3.40 8.99
CA LEU A 12 11.52 4.36 9.15
C LEU A 12 11.07 4.97 7.81
N LEU A 13 12.03 5.36 6.96
CA LEU A 13 11.72 5.92 5.64
C LEU A 13 10.94 4.90 4.79
N THR A 14 11.34 3.64 4.80
CA THR A 14 10.62 2.56 4.11
C THR A 14 9.18 2.43 4.60
N VAL A 15 8.97 2.45 5.92
CA VAL A 15 7.61 2.42 6.52
C VAL A 15 6.76 3.60 6.03
N GLN A 16 7.32 4.81 6.02
CA GLN A 16 6.62 6.03 5.58
C GLN A 16 6.26 6.00 4.09
N THR A 17 7.16 5.49 3.25
CA THR A 17 6.91 5.28 1.83
C THR A 17 5.75 4.33 1.61
N LEU A 18 5.76 3.16 2.26
CA LEU A 18 4.70 2.15 2.11
C LEU A 18 3.34 2.65 2.60
N ILE A 19 3.28 3.45 3.66
CA ILE A 19 2.05 4.11 4.13
C ILE A 19 1.49 5.07 3.07
N SER A 20 2.37 5.85 2.44
CA SER A 20 1.99 6.81 1.39
C SER A 20 1.50 6.09 0.13
N GLU A 21 2.18 5.00 -0.26
CA GLU A 21 1.77 4.14 -1.37
C GLU A 21 0.41 3.49 -1.13
N LEU A 22 0.18 2.93 0.06
CA LEU A 22 -1.13 2.36 0.44
C LEU A 22 -2.25 3.40 0.36
N SER A 23 -2.02 4.60 0.88
CA SER A 23 -3.00 5.69 0.82
C SER A 23 -3.36 6.04 -0.63
N SER A 24 -2.35 6.08 -1.51
CA SER A 24 -2.55 6.29 -2.95
C SER A 24 -3.34 5.15 -3.62
N LEU A 25 -3.00 3.89 -3.31
CA LEU A 25 -3.70 2.72 -3.83
C LEU A 25 -5.16 2.68 -3.37
N HIS A 26 -5.44 2.92 -2.10
CA HIS A 26 -6.79 3.01 -1.55
C HIS A 26 -7.60 4.12 -2.24
N SER A 27 -7.04 5.32 -2.39
CA SER A 27 -7.72 6.42 -3.10
C SER A 27 -8.05 6.04 -4.55
N ARG A 28 -7.16 5.33 -5.24
CA ARG A 28 -7.39 4.88 -6.61
C ARG A 28 -8.46 3.79 -6.68
N ALA A 29 -8.49 2.87 -5.73
CA ALA A 29 -9.51 1.82 -5.64
C ALA A 29 -10.90 2.42 -5.40
N GLU A 30 -11.02 3.35 -4.44
CA GLU A 30 -12.27 4.06 -4.12
C GLU A 30 -12.81 4.84 -5.34
N LYS A 31 -11.94 5.57 -6.05
CA LYS A 31 -12.30 6.28 -7.29
C LYS A 31 -12.83 5.33 -8.36
N LEU A 32 -12.26 4.13 -8.48
CA LEU A 32 -12.69 3.14 -9.46
C LEU A 32 -14.03 2.50 -9.07
N GLU A 33 -14.24 2.22 -7.79
CA GLU A 33 -15.48 1.67 -7.25
C GLU A 33 -16.65 2.65 -7.41
N THR A 34 -16.44 3.91 -7.03
CA THR A 34 -17.44 4.99 -7.17
C THR A 34 -17.77 5.32 -8.63
N ALA A 35 -16.83 5.15 -9.56
CA ALA A 35 -17.10 5.26 -10.99
C ALA A 35 -17.87 4.04 -11.54
N SER A 36 -17.62 2.85 -10.99
CA SER A 36 -18.29 1.62 -11.40
C SER A 36 -19.75 1.55 -10.94
N SER A 37 -20.07 2.04 -9.74
CA SER A 37 -21.44 2.03 -9.20
C SER A 37 -22.42 2.92 -9.97
N LYS A 38 -21.92 3.88 -10.76
CA LYS A 38 -22.73 4.83 -11.56
C LYS A 38 -23.16 4.30 -12.92
N ILE A 39 -22.64 3.15 -13.38
CA ILE A 39 -22.93 2.60 -14.70
C ILE A 39 -23.58 1.22 -14.53
N PHE A 40 -24.86 1.10 -14.88
CA PHE A 40 -25.58 -0.17 -14.91
C PHE A 40 -24.95 -1.08 -16.00
N GLY A 41 -24.40 -2.21 -15.59
CA GLY A 41 -23.62 -3.10 -16.46
C GLY A 41 -22.12 -2.94 -16.23
N GLY A 42 -21.61 -3.62 -15.20
CA GLY A 42 -20.20 -3.60 -14.81
C GLY A 42 -19.28 -3.95 -15.97
N ASP A 43 -18.43 -3.01 -16.35
CA ASP A 43 -17.37 -3.22 -17.33
C ASP A 43 -16.39 -4.25 -16.75
N LYS A 44 -16.36 -5.47 -17.33
CA LYS A 44 -15.49 -6.59 -16.88
C LYS A 44 -14.04 -6.15 -16.72
N THR A 45 -13.58 -5.19 -17.52
CA THR A 45 -12.21 -4.66 -17.43
C THR A 45 -11.99 -3.84 -16.14
N ARG A 46 -13.00 -3.09 -15.68
CA ARG A 46 -12.94 -2.33 -14.42
C ARG A 46 -12.99 -3.22 -13.20
N ILE A 47 -13.80 -4.29 -13.25
CA ILE A 47 -13.85 -5.29 -12.18
C ILE A 47 -12.46 -5.90 -11.99
N ARG A 48 -11.85 -6.39 -13.08
CA ARG A 48 -10.48 -6.93 -13.03
C ARG A 48 -9.46 -5.91 -12.51
N LYS A 49 -9.52 -4.67 -12.99
CA LYS A 49 -8.63 -3.60 -12.53
C LYS A 49 -8.80 -3.29 -11.03
N LEU A 50 -10.01 -3.45 -10.48
CA LEU A 50 -10.27 -3.28 -9.06
C LEU A 50 -9.74 -4.47 -8.25
N GLU A 51 -9.82 -5.69 -8.76
CA GLU A 51 -9.18 -6.87 -8.18
C GLU A 51 -7.65 -6.72 -8.18
N ASP A 52 -7.05 -6.29 -9.29
CA ASP A 52 -5.61 -6.02 -9.37
C ASP A 52 -5.16 -4.98 -8.34
N LEU A 53 -5.96 -3.93 -8.11
CA LEU A 53 -5.68 -2.93 -7.08
C LEU A 53 -5.81 -3.51 -5.66
N LYS A 54 -6.79 -4.37 -5.40
CA LYS A 54 -6.95 -5.06 -4.11
C LYS A 54 -5.76 -5.97 -3.81
N ASP A 55 -5.28 -6.70 -4.81
CA ASP A 55 -4.09 -7.54 -4.69
C ASP A 55 -2.83 -6.71 -4.42
N ALA A 56 -2.66 -5.59 -5.13
CA ALA A 56 -1.57 -4.66 -4.87
C ALA A 56 -1.61 -4.11 -3.44
N ILE A 57 -2.79 -3.67 -2.95
CA ILE A 57 -2.98 -3.23 -1.57
C ILE A 57 -2.56 -4.33 -0.59
N ARG A 58 -3.00 -5.57 -0.79
CA ARG A 58 -2.64 -6.70 0.08
C ARG A 58 -1.12 -6.91 0.15
N VAL A 59 -0.44 -6.89 -0.99
CA VAL A 59 1.01 -7.07 -1.06
C VAL A 59 1.74 -5.91 -0.37
N THR A 60 1.32 -4.67 -0.60
CA THR A 60 1.93 -3.51 0.06
C THR A 60 1.67 -3.49 1.57
N GLU A 61 0.51 -3.97 2.03
CA GLU A 61 0.18 -4.10 3.45
C GLU A 61 1.08 -5.13 4.16
N ASP A 62 1.36 -6.25 3.50
CA ASP A 62 2.30 -7.27 3.99
C ASP A 62 3.74 -6.73 4.02
N ALA A 63 4.16 -6.04 2.96
CA ALA A 63 5.46 -5.37 2.92
C ALA A 63 5.61 -4.34 4.05
N LYS A 64 4.57 -3.54 4.32
CA LYS A 64 4.55 -2.58 5.43
C LYS A 64 4.68 -3.29 6.78
N SER A 65 3.95 -4.40 6.96
CA SER A 65 4.01 -5.20 8.19
C SER A 65 5.42 -5.76 8.42
N CYS A 66 6.10 -6.20 7.36
CA CYS A 66 7.50 -6.62 7.42
C CYS A 66 8.45 -5.46 7.77
N ALA A 67 8.29 -4.30 7.12
CA ALA A 67 9.11 -3.10 7.38
C ALA A 67 8.94 -2.59 8.82
N ILE A 68 7.73 -2.61 9.37
CA ILE A 68 7.48 -2.25 10.78
C ILE A 68 8.21 -3.21 11.72
N ARG A 69 8.16 -4.53 11.46
CA ARG A 69 8.87 -5.52 12.26
C ARG A 69 10.38 -5.33 12.23
N GLU A 70 10.93 -4.95 11.07
CA GLU A 70 12.35 -4.61 10.95
C GLU A 70 12.70 -3.35 11.74
N TYR A 71 11.92 -2.28 11.58
CA TYR A 71 12.10 -1.03 12.31
C TYR A 71 12.07 -1.24 13.84
N GLU A 72 11.09 -2.00 14.36
CA GLU A 72 10.98 -2.29 15.79
C GLU A 72 12.08 -3.22 16.31
N ARG A 73 12.73 -4.03 15.46
CA ARG A 73 13.91 -4.84 15.86
C ARG A 73 15.18 -4.02 16.00
N ILE A 74 15.29 -2.90 15.27
CA ILE A 74 16.45 -1.99 15.31
C ILE A 74 16.30 -0.96 16.44
N LYS A 75 15.06 -0.68 16.86
CA LYS A 75 14.71 0.27 17.92
C LYS A 75 15.21 -0.16 19.30
#